data_AF-W2M6C0-F1
#
_entry.id   AF-W2M6C0-F1
#
_cell.length_a   1.000
_cell.length_b   1.000
_cell.length_c   1.000
_cell.angle_alpha   90.00
_cell.angle_beta   90.00
_cell.angle_gamma   90.00
#
_symmetry.space_group_name_H-M   'P 1'
#
loop_
_entity.id
_entity.type
_entity.pdbx_description
1 polymer ?
#
loop_
_entity_poly.entity_id
_entity_poly.type
_entity_poly.pdbx_seq_one_letter_code
_entity_poly.pdbx_strand_id
1 'polypeptide(L)'
;IDVMGLVTDIYDDVKVSTIFTGSRYNGGNESMDAYGRSVEYSYRDVNPGFFHIAATNLLGKLNHTFIIDRHPGYVVWNQPVYGFEVYEQTSMTVEEAAQIFYDSDTYPWNDNATSIVHVKSGLLWDNATEADDSYTTLMVPPDSGISYEYLLELDEAEEIIGGEWLNTSLDNHPDFLWFPKGKPAADVVTSVGLSYANVTMLLEMAAACSDSK
;
A
#
# COMPACT_ATOMS: atom_id res chain seq x y z
N ILE A 1 -13.01 -22.53 3.17
CA ILE A 1 -13.67 -21.39 3.89
C ILE A 1 -13.40 -21.45 5.39
N ASP A 2 -13.81 -22.50 6.10
CA ASP A 2 -13.79 -22.54 7.57
C ASP A 2 -12.41 -22.27 8.20
N VAL A 3 -11.35 -22.88 7.67
CA VAL A 3 -9.98 -22.67 8.18
C VAL A 3 -9.54 -21.21 8.03
N MET A 4 -9.95 -20.51 6.96
CA MET A 4 -9.64 -19.09 6.80
C MET A 4 -10.36 -18.24 7.86
N GLY A 5 -11.64 -18.54 8.14
CA GLY A 5 -12.37 -17.87 9.22
C GLY A 5 -11.71 -18.04 10.58
N LEU A 6 -11.25 -19.26 10.91
CA LEU A 6 -10.53 -19.55 12.15
C LEU A 6 -9.19 -18.80 12.24
N VAL A 7 -8.43 -18.73 11.15
CA VAL A 7 -7.16 -17.98 11.13
C VAL A 7 -7.43 -16.49 11.30
N THR A 8 -8.42 -15.92 10.60
CA THR A 8 -8.77 -14.50 10.72
C THR A 8 -9.19 -14.13 12.13
N ASP A 9 -10.04 -14.92 12.78
CA ASP A 9 -10.48 -14.69 14.17
C ASP A 9 -9.30 -14.69 15.15
N ILE A 10 -8.31 -15.58 14.95
CA ILE A 10 -7.08 -15.57 15.75
C ILE A 10 -6.30 -14.27 15.56
N TYR A 11 -6.11 -13.80 14.33
CA TYR A 11 -5.34 -12.59 14.06
C TYR A 11 -6.05 -11.30 14.53
N ASP A 12 -7.37 -11.32 14.68
CA ASP A 12 -8.15 -10.22 15.29
C ASP A 12 -7.93 -10.13 16.81
N ASP A 13 -7.96 -11.28 17.50
CA ASP A 13 -7.88 -11.32 18.97
C ASP A 13 -6.44 -11.20 19.50
N VAL A 14 -5.45 -11.75 18.79
CA VAL A 14 -4.07 -11.84 19.30
C VAL A 14 -3.22 -10.63 18.87
N LYS A 15 -2.42 -10.13 19.81
CA LYS A 15 -1.51 -9.02 19.53
C LYS A 15 -0.32 -9.47 18.68
N VAL A 16 -0.38 -9.21 17.38
CA VAL A 16 0.77 -9.33 16.47
C VAL A 16 1.46 -7.97 16.35
N SER A 17 2.79 -7.95 16.51
CA SER A 17 3.55 -6.71 16.31
C SER A 17 3.55 -6.33 14.83
N THR A 18 3.31 -5.05 14.52
CA THR A 18 3.31 -4.53 13.15
C THR A 18 4.44 -3.53 12.93
N ILE A 19 4.83 -3.35 11.67
CA ILE A 19 5.44 -2.12 11.17
C ILE A 19 4.31 -1.33 10.52
N PHE A 20 4.15 -0.07 10.91
CA PHE A 20 3.08 0.81 10.44
C PHE A 20 3.67 2.16 10.03
N THR A 21 3.25 2.66 8.87
CA THR A 21 3.76 3.90 8.26
C THR A 21 2.60 4.68 7.64
N GLY A 22 2.64 6.01 7.74
CA GLY A 22 1.46 6.86 7.55
C GLY A 22 0.62 6.93 8.82
N SER A 23 -0.07 8.04 9.05
CA SER A 23 -1.00 8.22 10.16
C SER A 23 -2.40 8.00 9.64
N ARG A 24 -3.27 7.37 10.45
CA ARG A 24 -4.68 7.22 10.07
C ARG A 24 -5.34 8.60 9.92
N TYR A 25 -5.77 8.96 8.72
CA TYR A 25 -6.70 10.05 8.53
C TYR A 25 -8.12 9.60 8.87
N ASN A 26 -8.83 10.34 9.72
CA ASN A 26 -10.15 9.93 10.23
C ASN A 26 -11.34 10.55 9.48
N GLY A 27 -11.09 11.17 8.32
CA GLY A 27 -12.08 11.97 7.62
C GLY A 27 -12.33 13.34 8.27
N GLY A 28 -12.99 14.24 7.55
CA GLY A 28 -13.28 15.59 8.03
C GLY A 28 -13.68 16.53 6.91
N ASN A 29 -13.91 17.81 7.27
CA ASN A 29 -13.98 18.87 6.28
C ASN A 29 -12.56 19.29 5.92
N GLU A 30 -12.18 19.04 4.68
CA GLU A 30 -10.86 19.36 4.17
C GLU A 30 -10.87 20.74 3.52
N SER A 31 -9.89 21.56 3.90
CA SER A 31 -9.53 22.73 3.10
C SER A 31 -8.38 22.36 2.18
N MET A 32 -8.46 22.81 0.94
CA MET A 32 -7.42 22.60 -0.06
C MET A 32 -6.48 23.82 -0.12
N ASP A 33 -5.20 23.58 -0.45
CA ASP A 33 -4.26 24.63 -0.82
C ASP A 33 -4.54 25.17 -2.23
N ALA A 34 -3.73 26.14 -2.68
CA ALA A 34 -3.89 26.77 -3.99
C ALA A 34 -3.72 25.79 -5.17
N TYR A 35 -3.16 24.61 -4.93
CA TYR A 35 -2.88 23.58 -5.93
C TYR A 35 -3.82 22.37 -5.79
N GLY A 36 -4.86 22.49 -4.96
CA GLY A 36 -5.90 21.47 -4.80
C GLY A 36 -5.52 20.34 -3.85
N ARG A 37 -4.41 20.45 -3.10
CA ARG A 37 -4.00 19.42 -2.14
C ARG A 37 -4.64 19.67 -0.77
N SER A 38 -5.01 18.59 -0.07
CA SER A 38 -5.47 18.69 1.31
C SER A 38 -4.41 19.33 2.20
N VAL A 39 -4.75 20.36 2.98
CA VAL A 39 -3.77 20.97 3.90
C VAL A 39 -3.48 20.08 5.12
N GLU A 40 -4.34 19.09 5.39
CA GLU A 40 -4.19 18.16 6.49
C GLU A 40 -2.91 17.34 6.31
N TYR A 41 -2.14 17.21 7.39
CA TYR A 41 -0.89 16.48 7.35
C TYR A 41 -1.14 14.99 7.23
N SER A 42 -2.06 14.43 8.04
CA SER A 42 -2.36 12.99 7.99
C SER A 42 -2.97 12.55 6.67
N TYR A 43 -3.54 13.48 5.89
CA TYR A 43 -4.01 13.17 4.54
C TYR A 43 -2.84 12.97 3.57
N ARG A 44 -1.69 13.62 3.79
CA ARG A 44 -0.57 13.65 2.83
C ARG A 44 0.68 12.92 3.31
N ASP A 45 0.65 12.34 4.52
CA ASP A 45 1.87 11.87 5.17
C ASP A 45 2.46 10.59 4.56
N VAL A 46 1.67 9.86 3.75
CA VAL A 46 2.18 8.90 2.77
C VAL A 46 2.63 9.66 1.51
N ASN A 47 3.83 10.24 1.59
CA ASN A 47 4.48 10.89 0.45
C ASN A 47 4.73 9.87 -0.69
N PRO A 48 4.52 10.23 -1.97
CA PRO A 48 4.71 9.29 -3.09
C PRO A 48 6.16 8.84 -3.27
N GLY A 49 7.16 9.64 -2.88
CA GLY A 49 8.56 9.22 -2.84
C GLY A 49 8.77 8.06 -1.86
N PHE A 50 8.21 8.18 -0.65
CA PHE A 50 8.20 7.08 0.33
C PHE A 50 7.44 5.86 -0.22
N PHE A 51 6.24 6.05 -0.75
CA PHE A 51 5.43 4.96 -1.30
C PHE A 51 6.17 4.21 -2.41
N HIS A 52 6.78 4.92 -3.35
CA HIS A 52 7.52 4.33 -4.45
C HIS A 52 8.73 3.52 -3.96
N ILE A 53 9.51 4.07 -3.02
CA ILE A 53 10.63 3.36 -2.40
C ILE A 53 10.12 2.10 -1.68
N ALA A 54 9.06 2.21 -0.88
CA ALA A 54 8.51 1.09 -0.13
C ALA A 54 8.00 -0.01 -1.06
N ALA A 55 7.19 0.33 -2.07
CA ALA A 55 6.62 -0.61 -3.01
C ALA A 55 7.71 -1.34 -3.83
N THR A 56 8.64 -0.59 -4.42
CA THR A 56 9.73 -1.18 -5.22
C THR A 56 10.68 -2.05 -4.40
N ASN A 57 11.02 -1.64 -3.17
CA ASN A 57 11.93 -2.43 -2.34
C ASN A 57 11.24 -3.65 -1.73
N LEU A 58 10.06 -3.50 -1.13
CA LEU A 58 9.37 -4.62 -0.50
C LEU A 58 9.01 -5.69 -1.53
N LEU A 59 8.29 -5.31 -2.59
CA LEU A 59 7.82 -6.27 -3.60
C LEU A 59 8.94 -6.72 -4.54
N GLY A 60 9.78 -5.79 -5.00
CA GLY A 60 10.76 -6.07 -6.06
C GLY A 60 12.11 -6.59 -5.57
N LYS A 61 12.60 -6.16 -4.40
CA LYS A 61 13.96 -6.48 -3.93
C LYS A 61 13.98 -7.42 -2.73
N LEU A 62 13.01 -7.32 -1.85
CA LEU A 62 12.98 -8.03 -0.57
C LEU A 62 12.08 -9.26 -0.59
N ASN A 63 11.35 -9.50 -1.69
CA ASN A 63 10.36 -10.57 -1.82
C ASN A 63 9.39 -10.57 -0.61
N HIS A 64 8.91 -9.38 -0.25
CA HIS A 64 8.03 -9.13 0.87
C HIS A 64 6.82 -8.33 0.39
N THR A 65 5.70 -8.40 1.11
CA THR A 65 4.52 -7.60 0.79
C THR A 65 4.08 -6.70 1.93
N PHE A 66 3.08 -5.85 1.70
CA PHE A 66 2.48 -4.98 2.68
C PHE A 66 0.98 -4.89 2.46
N ILE A 67 0.31 -4.37 3.48
CA ILE A 67 -1.13 -4.10 3.50
C ILE A 67 -1.28 -2.59 3.43
N ILE A 68 -2.26 -2.11 2.68
CA ILE A 68 -2.61 -0.70 2.59
C ILE A 68 -4.04 -0.44 3.07
N ASP A 69 -4.30 0.76 3.56
CA ASP A 69 -5.62 1.37 3.39
C ASP A 69 -5.62 2.17 2.09
N ARG A 70 -6.52 1.81 1.18
CA ARG A 70 -6.44 2.20 -0.23
C ARG A 70 -6.75 3.66 -0.53
N HIS A 71 -7.44 4.35 0.38
CA HIS A 71 -7.74 5.77 0.26
C HIS A 71 -7.85 6.43 1.65
N PRO A 72 -7.38 7.68 1.84
CA PRO A 72 -7.67 8.45 3.04
C PRO A 72 -9.17 8.71 3.13
N GLY A 73 -9.78 8.49 4.29
CA GLY A 73 -11.20 8.77 4.48
C GLY A 73 -11.75 8.26 5.80
N TYR A 74 -13.08 8.16 5.92
CA TYR A 74 -13.70 7.69 7.16
C TYR A 74 -13.57 6.18 7.37
N VAL A 75 -13.79 5.41 6.31
CA VAL A 75 -13.74 3.93 6.36
C VAL A 75 -12.30 3.45 6.13
N VAL A 76 -11.93 2.36 6.82
CA VAL A 76 -10.64 1.69 6.63
C VAL A 76 -10.88 0.43 5.80
N TRP A 77 -10.12 0.27 4.71
CA TRP A 77 -10.13 -0.94 3.89
C TRP A 77 -8.72 -1.50 3.74
N ASN A 78 -8.38 -2.48 4.57
CA ASN A 78 -7.08 -3.15 4.53
C ASN A 78 -7.00 -4.11 3.35
N GLN A 79 -6.08 -3.85 2.42
CA GLN A 79 -5.89 -4.66 1.21
C GLN A 79 -4.47 -5.24 1.18
N PRO A 80 -4.30 -6.57 1.10
CA PRO A 80 -2.99 -7.17 0.92
C PRO A 80 -2.53 -6.96 -0.52
N VAL A 81 -1.45 -6.19 -0.68
CA VAL A 81 -0.84 -5.95 -1.99
C VAL A 81 -0.15 -7.22 -2.46
N TYR A 82 -0.12 -7.46 -3.76
CA TYR A 82 0.70 -8.55 -4.33
C TYR A 82 1.52 -8.09 -5.54
N GLY A 83 1.25 -6.91 -6.10
CA GLY A 83 1.96 -6.43 -7.27
C GLY A 83 2.09 -4.91 -7.31
N PHE A 84 3.18 -4.45 -7.89
CA PHE A 84 3.45 -3.06 -8.19
C PHE A 84 4.19 -2.99 -9.53
N GLU A 85 3.69 -2.18 -10.45
CA GLU A 85 4.25 -2.02 -11.78
C GLU A 85 4.41 -0.53 -12.08
N VAL A 86 5.60 -0.14 -12.52
CA VAL A 86 5.82 1.19 -13.09
C VAL A 86 5.80 1.05 -14.60
N TYR A 87 4.80 1.63 -15.26
CA TYR A 87 4.61 1.51 -16.71
C TYR A 87 5.00 2.78 -17.47
N GLU A 88 5.18 3.91 -16.79
CA GLU A 88 5.69 5.16 -17.39
C GLU A 88 6.65 5.86 -16.41
N GLN A 89 7.81 6.30 -16.91
CA GLN A 89 8.75 7.17 -16.21
C GLN A 89 9.32 8.19 -17.20
N THR A 90 9.16 9.47 -16.88
CA THR A 90 9.64 10.58 -17.71
C THR A 90 10.45 11.53 -16.85
N SER A 91 11.76 11.58 -17.08
CA SER A 91 12.65 12.56 -16.45
C SER A 91 12.38 13.97 -16.99
N MET A 92 12.44 14.95 -16.10
CA MET A 92 12.25 16.36 -16.42
C MET A 92 13.07 17.25 -15.48
N THR A 93 13.31 18.47 -15.92
CA THR A 93 13.86 19.52 -15.07
C THR A 93 12.83 20.01 -14.05
N VAL A 94 13.30 20.67 -12.99
CA VAL A 94 12.47 21.26 -11.95
C VAL A 94 11.57 22.36 -12.54
N GLU A 95 12.09 23.14 -13.49
CA GLU A 95 11.37 24.20 -14.20
C GLU A 95 10.29 23.63 -15.13
N GLU A 96 10.58 22.56 -15.87
CA GLU A 96 9.58 21.89 -16.70
C GLU A 96 8.44 21.33 -15.85
N ALA A 97 8.75 20.68 -14.71
CA ALA A 97 7.75 20.18 -13.78
C ALA A 97 6.87 21.31 -13.22
N ALA A 98 7.50 22.41 -12.79
CA ALA A 98 6.82 23.59 -12.27
C ALA A 98 5.81 24.16 -13.28
N GLN A 99 6.24 24.31 -14.54
CA GLN A 99 5.40 24.87 -15.58
C GLN A 99 4.29 23.92 -16.02
N ILE A 100 4.57 22.62 -16.18
CA ILE A 100 3.62 21.63 -16.71
C ILE A 100 2.51 21.34 -15.69
N PHE A 101 2.86 21.13 -14.42
CA PHE A 101 1.92 20.63 -13.41
C PHE A 101 1.34 21.73 -12.52
N TYR A 102 2.02 22.88 -12.40
CA TYR A 102 1.66 23.91 -11.43
C TYR A 102 1.53 25.32 -12.03
N ASP A 103 1.71 25.46 -13.36
CA ASP A 103 1.68 26.74 -14.07
C ASP A 103 2.56 27.81 -13.38
N SER A 104 3.76 27.42 -12.97
CA SER A 104 4.68 28.21 -12.16
C SER A 104 6.09 28.25 -12.77
N ASP A 105 6.76 29.39 -12.67
CA ASP A 105 8.17 29.56 -13.04
C ASP A 105 9.13 28.86 -12.07
N THR A 106 8.66 28.53 -10.86
CA THR A 106 9.47 27.90 -9.80
C THR A 106 8.71 26.75 -9.18
N TYR A 107 9.40 25.62 -8.97
CA TYR A 107 8.81 24.44 -8.35
C TYR A 107 8.54 24.71 -6.87
N PRO A 108 7.29 24.60 -6.40
CA PRO A 108 6.92 25.16 -5.11
C PRO A 108 7.11 24.21 -3.92
N TRP A 109 7.56 22.96 -4.13
CA TRP A 109 7.44 21.89 -3.14
C TRP A 109 8.71 21.54 -2.40
N ASN A 110 9.84 21.50 -3.11
CA ASN A 110 11.09 21.09 -2.50
C ASN A 110 12.28 21.81 -3.16
N ASP A 111 12.81 22.81 -2.46
CA ASP A 111 13.96 23.59 -2.91
C ASP A 111 15.26 22.75 -3.04
N ASN A 112 15.30 21.55 -2.46
CA ASN A 112 16.44 20.64 -2.59
C ASN A 112 16.32 19.71 -3.81
N ALA A 113 15.18 19.68 -4.49
CA ALA A 113 15.02 18.89 -5.71
C ALA A 113 15.85 19.52 -6.83
N THR A 114 16.65 18.71 -7.50
CA THR A 114 17.48 19.14 -8.64
C THR A 114 17.00 18.55 -9.96
N SER A 115 16.23 17.47 -9.89
CA SER A 115 15.54 16.88 -11.04
C SER A 115 14.24 16.23 -10.57
N ILE A 116 13.33 16.01 -11.52
CA ILE A 116 12.03 15.41 -11.26
C ILE A 116 11.84 14.20 -12.20
N VAL A 117 11.18 13.16 -11.70
CA VAL A 117 10.69 12.06 -12.55
C VAL A 117 9.19 11.96 -12.41
N HIS A 118 8.46 12.15 -13.51
CA HIS A 118 7.02 11.88 -13.57
C HIS A 118 6.78 10.39 -13.77
N VAL A 119 5.98 9.80 -12.89
CA VAL A 119 5.75 8.36 -12.81
C VAL A 119 4.27 8.07 -12.93
N LYS A 120 3.95 7.05 -13.73
CA LYS A 120 2.67 6.35 -13.67
C LYS A 120 2.88 4.90 -13.32
N SER A 121 2.14 4.42 -12.33
CA SER A 121 2.29 3.08 -11.78
C SER A 121 0.95 2.44 -11.45
N GLY A 122 0.89 1.12 -11.47
CA GLY A 122 -0.23 0.32 -11.00
C GLY A 122 0.12 -0.39 -9.70
N LEU A 123 -0.78 -0.37 -8.73
CA LEU A 123 -0.72 -1.20 -7.52
C LEU A 123 -1.85 -2.24 -7.58
N LEU A 124 -1.52 -3.48 -7.26
CA LEU A 124 -2.43 -4.63 -7.37
C LEU A 124 -2.64 -5.27 -5.99
N TRP A 125 -3.89 -5.53 -5.64
CA TRP A 125 -4.27 -6.26 -4.43
C TRP A 125 -5.42 -7.22 -4.71
N ASP A 126 -5.66 -8.16 -3.79
CA ASP A 126 -6.76 -9.11 -3.92
C ASP A 126 -7.98 -8.66 -3.09
N ASN A 127 -9.11 -8.46 -3.76
CA ASN A 127 -10.41 -8.15 -3.13
C ASN A 127 -11.27 -9.42 -2.89
N ALA A 128 -10.73 -10.63 -3.10
CA ALA A 128 -11.48 -11.86 -2.94
C ALA A 128 -12.10 -11.95 -1.53
N THR A 129 -13.42 -11.90 -1.49
CA THR A 129 -14.25 -12.02 -0.27
C THR A 129 -14.89 -13.39 -0.16
N GLU A 130 -14.89 -14.16 -1.24
CA GLU A 130 -15.44 -15.51 -1.32
C GLU A 130 -14.29 -16.49 -1.53
N ALA A 131 -14.25 -17.58 -0.75
CA ALA A 131 -13.37 -18.68 -1.12
C ALA A 131 -14.01 -19.42 -2.27
N ASP A 132 -13.36 -19.42 -3.43
CA ASP A 132 -13.66 -20.43 -4.44
C ASP A 132 -13.14 -21.78 -3.93
N ASP A 133 -13.98 -22.82 -3.95
CA ASP A 133 -13.62 -24.21 -3.64
C ASP A 133 -12.67 -24.81 -4.71
N SER A 134 -12.33 -24.05 -5.75
CA SER A 134 -11.29 -24.41 -6.69
C SER A 134 -9.91 -24.30 -6.03
N TYR A 135 -9.34 -25.45 -5.67
CA TYR A 135 -7.94 -25.66 -5.29
C TYR A 135 -6.92 -25.27 -6.40
N THR A 136 -7.33 -24.45 -7.37
CA THR A 136 -6.48 -23.97 -8.45
C THR A 136 -5.84 -22.67 -8.01
N THR A 137 -4.54 -22.53 -8.29
CA THR A 137 -3.74 -21.29 -8.30
C THR A 137 -4.61 -20.06 -8.12
N LEU A 138 -4.48 -19.36 -6.97
CA LEU A 138 -5.10 -18.08 -6.65
C LEU A 138 -5.47 -17.35 -7.93
N MET A 139 -6.67 -17.61 -8.47
CA MET A 139 -7.08 -17.02 -9.72
C MET A 139 -7.61 -15.68 -9.30
N VAL A 140 -6.67 -14.76 -9.11
CA VAL A 140 -6.97 -13.38 -8.74
C VAL A 140 -7.92 -12.87 -9.81
N PRO A 141 -9.15 -12.45 -9.43
CA PRO A 141 -10.09 -11.88 -10.37
C PRO A 141 -9.39 -10.79 -11.19
N PRO A 142 -9.66 -10.68 -12.50
CA PRO A 142 -9.07 -9.62 -13.30
C PRO A 142 -9.50 -8.26 -12.72
N ASP A 143 -8.52 -7.53 -12.21
CA ASP A 143 -8.51 -6.13 -11.79
C ASP A 143 -9.17 -5.78 -10.44
N SER A 144 -8.45 -6.03 -9.34
CA SER A 144 -8.44 -5.09 -8.20
C SER A 144 -7.09 -4.38 -8.12
N GLY A 145 -6.90 -3.46 -9.05
CA GLY A 145 -5.74 -2.57 -9.06
C GLY A 145 -6.14 -1.10 -9.13
N ILE A 146 -5.21 -0.22 -8.78
CA ILE A 146 -5.34 1.23 -8.91
C ILE A 146 -4.13 1.80 -9.64
N SER A 147 -4.37 2.81 -10.46
CA SER A 147 -3.30 3.59 -11.07
C SER A 147 -2.99 4.81 -10.21
N TYR A 148 -1.70 5.04 -10.01
CA TYR A 148 -1.17 6.23 -9.36
C TYR A 148 -0.32 7.04 -10.33
N GLU A 149 -0.43 8.36 -10.20
CA GLU A 149 0.37 9.34 -10.92
C GLU A 149 1.00 10.32 -9.94
N TYR A 150 2.32 10.50 -10.03
CA TYR A 150 3.07 11.34 -9.11
C TYR A 150 4.38 11.81 -9.72
N LEU A 151 4.96 12.83 -9.10
CA LEU A 151 6.33 13.26 -9.31
C LEU A 151 7.20 12.64 -8.21
N LEU A 152 8.40 12.19 -8.59
CA LEU A 152 9.49 11.92 -7.68
C LEU A 152 10.46 13.10 -7.72
N GLU A 153 10.86 13.55 -6.54
CA GLU A 153 11.85 14.62 -6.37
C GLU A 153 13.22 13.98 -6.10
N LEU A 154 14.22 14.33 -6.90
CA LEU A 154 15.57 13.76 -6.81
C LEU A 154 16.61 14.83 -6.47
N ASP A 155 17.59 14.47 -5.67
CA ASP A 155 18.77 15.30 -5.40
C ASP A 155 19.86 15.15 -6.50
N GLU A 156 21.00 15.83 -6.31
CA GLU A 156 22.13 15.79 -7.27
C GLU A 156 22.75 14.38 -7.43
N ALA A 157 22.53 13.49 -6.45
CA ALA A 157 23.01 12.11 -6.47
C ALA A 157 21.98 11.14 -7.09
N GLU A 158 20.88 11.67 -7.65
CA GLU A 158 19.73 10.91 -8.15
C GLU A 158 19.03 10.08 -7.06
N GLU A 159 19.15 10.47 -5.80
CA GLU A 159 18.41 9.86 -4.69
C GLU A 159 17.01 10.47 -4.59
N ILE A 160 16.00 9.63 -4.38
CA ILE A 160 14.62 10.09 -4.16
C ILE A 160 14.55 10.74 -2.77
N ILE A 161 14.28 12.04 -2.74
CA ILE A 161 14.18 12.86 -1.52
C ILE A 161 12.74 13.32 -1.22
N GLY A 162 11.79 13.02 -2.09
CA GLY A 162 10.39 13.39 -1.93
C GLY A 162 9.55 13.08 -3.15
N GLY A 163 8.44 13.78 -3.28
CA GLY A 163 7.52 13.61 -4.38
C GLY A 163 6.14 14.21 -4.11
N GLU A 164 5.35 14.33 -5.17
CA GLU A 164 4.04 14.98 -5.15
C GLU A 164 3.01 14.16 -5.93
N TRP A 165 1.87 13.88 -5.30
CA TRP A 165 0.76 13.22 -5.96
C TRP A 165 0.15 14.15 -7.02
N LEU A 166 -0.36 13.58 -8.10
CA LEU A 166 -0.96 14.34 -9.20
C LEU A 166 -2.37 13.86 -9.52
N ASN A 167 -3.15 14.75 -10.14
CA ASN A 167 -4.44 14.42 -10.75
C ASN A 167 -5.37 13.68 -9.77
N THR A 168 -5.94 12.54 -10.19
CA THR A 168 -6.81 11.73 -9.34
C THR A 168 -6.09 11.13 -8.14
N SER A 169 -4.77 10.97 -8.20
CA SER A 169 -3.97 10.49 -7.07
C SER A 169 -3.79 11.53 -5.98
N LEU A 170 -4.25 12.78 -6.15
CA LEU A 170 -4.35 13.74 -5.05
C LEU A 170 -5.33 13.29 -3.97
N ASP A 171 -6.45 12.69 -4.37
CA ASP A 171 -7.51 12.23 -3.45
C ASP A 171 -7.58 10.70 -3.35
N ASN A 172 -6.86 10.00 -4.23
CA ASN A 172 -6.91 8.55 -4.38
C ASN A 172 -5.50 7.98 -4.33
N HIS A 173 -4.91 8.02 -3.14
CA HIS A 173 -3.61 7.44 -2.78
C HIS A 173 -3.75 6.66 -1.45
N PRO A 174 -2.80 5.81 -1.04
CA PRO A 174 -2.91 5.10 0.23
C PRO A 174 -2.89 6.05 1.44
N ASP A 175 -3.68 5.75 2.48
CA ASP A 175 -3.66 6.47 3.76
C ASP A 175 -2.51 6.00 4.66
N PHE A 176 -2.23 4.69 4.63
CA PHE A 176 -1.11 4.10 5.35
C PHE A 176 -0.72 2.76 4.75
N LEU A 177 0.53 2.35 5.03
CA LEU A 177 1.09 1.05 4.69
C LEU A 177 1.50 0.35 6.00
N TRP A 178 1.24 -0.95 6.10
CA TRP A 178 1.66 -1.73 7.25
C TRP A 178 1.85 -3.21 6.94
N PHE A 179 2.56 -3.92 7.79
CA PHE A 179 2.63 -5.38 7.75
C PHE A 179 2.96 -5.97 9.13
N PRO A 180 2.51 -7.20 9.42
CA PRO A 180 2.90 -7.91 10.63
C PRO A 180 4.39 -8.29 10.58
N LYS A 181 5.11 -8.16 11.71
CA LYS A 181 6.52 -8.56 11.84
C LYS A 181 6.72 -10.08 11.83
N GLY A 182 5.64 -10.83 11.99
CA GLY A 182 5.67 -12.28 12.06
C GLY A 182 4.29 -12.84 12.37
N LYS A 183 4.23 -14.17 12.49
CA LYS A 183 3.02 -14.89 12.89
C LYS A 183 2.77 -14.73 14.40
N PRO A 184 1.53 -14.99 14.88
CA PRO A 184 1.25 -15.17 16.30
C PRO A 184 2.17 -16.21 16.95
N ALA A 185 2.34 -16.12 18.28
CA ALA A 185 3.09 -17.12 19.03
C ALA A 185 2.44 -18.51 18.85
N ALA A 186 3.25 -19.54 18.61
CA ALA A 186 2.75 -20.87 18.23
C ALA A 186 1.80 -21.50 19.26
N ASP A 187 1.97 -21.18 20.53
CA ASP A 187 1.20 -21.67 21.67
C ASP A 187 0.05 -20.73 22.11
N VAL A 188 -0.21 -19.67 21.35
CA VAL A 188 -1.27 -18.71 21.71
C VAL A 188 -2.65 -19.38 21.64
N VAL A 189 -3.47 -19.04 22.64
CA VAL A 189 -4.89 -19.37 22.68
C VAL A 189 -5.67 -18.07 22.80
N THR A 190 -6.65 -17.86 21.92
CA THR A 190 -7.48 -16.65 21.90
C THR A 190 -8.37 -16.55 23.13
N SER A 191 -8.94 -15.38 23.37
CA SER A 191 -9.91 -15.11 24.45
C SER A 191 -11.14 -16.03 24.40
N VAL A 192 -11.50 -16.52 23.22
CA VAL A 192 -12.60 -17.47 22.97
C VAL A 192 -12.16 -18.95 22.97
N GLY A 193 -10.88 -19.23 23.21
CA GLY A 193 -10.35 -20.59 23.36
C GLY A 193 -9.85 -21.24 22.07
N LEU A 194 -9.64 -20.50 20.98
CA LEU A 194 -9.04 -21.04 19.75
C LEU A 194 -7.52 -21.15 19.91
N SER A 195 -7.00 -22.37 19.72
CA SER A 195 -5.56 -22.66 19.75
C SER A 195 -4.94 -22.43 18.37
N TYR A 196 -3.93 -21.55 18.28
CA TYR A 196 -3.23 -21.28 17.04
C TYR A 196 -2.46 -22.51 16.52
N ALA A 197 -1.93 -23.34 17.41
CA ALA A 197 -1.33 -24.62 17.04
C ALA A 197 -2.33 -25.54 16.35
N ASN A 198 -3.56 -25.66 16.88
CA ASN A 198 -4.59 -26.52 16.30
C ASN A 198 -5.06 -26.00 14.94
N VAL A 199 -5.26 -24.69 14.81
CA VAL A 199 -5.69 -24.08 13.55
C VAL A 199 -4.58 -24.17 12.49
N THR A 200 -3.32 -23.98 12.88
CA THR A 200 -2.17 -24.15 11.97
C THR A 200 -2.06 -25.58 11.47
N MET A 201 -2.26 -26.58 12.33
CA MET A 201 -2.33 -27.99 11.91
C MET A 201 -3.42 -28.21 10.85
N LEU A 202 -4.63 -27.66 11.05
CA LEU A 202 -5.71 -27.77 10.07
C LEU A 202 -5.36 -27.08 8.74
N LEU A 203 -4.70 -25.91 8.81
CA LEU A 203 -4.25 -25.18 7.62
C LEU A 203 -3.21 -25.97 6.83
N GLU A 204 -2.23 -26.57 7.50
CA GLU A 204 -1.22 -27.41 6.86
C GLU A 204 -1.83 -28.65 6.20
N MET A 205 -2.79 -29.30 6.88
CA MET A 205 -3.52 -30.43 6.32
C MET A 205 -4.36 -30.04 5.09
N ALA A 206 -5.01 -28.88 5.14
CA ALA A 206 -5.81 -28.36 4.02
C ALA A 206 -4.92 -28.03 2.81
N ALA A 207 -3.76 -27.40 3.05
CA ALA A 207 -2.80 -27.06 1.99
C ALA A 207 -2.16 -28.32 1.37
N ALA A 208 -1.84 -29.35 2.17
CA ALA A 208 -1.20 -30.57 1.66
C ALA A 208 -2.07 -31.38 0.68
N CYS A 209 -3.40 -31.21 0.71
CA CYS A 209 -4.31 -31.88 -0.21
C CYS A 209 -4.39 -31.24 -1.61
N SER A 210 -3.76 -30.08 -1.84
CA SER A 210 -3.77 -29.44 -3.17
C SER A 210 -2.94 -30.17 -4.23
N ASP A 211 -1.98 -31.00 -3.82
CA ASP A 211 -1.07 -31.73 -4.73
C ASP A 211 -1.61 -33.10 -5.18
N SER A 212 -2.83 -33.47 -4.75
CA SER A 212 -3.42 -34.81 -4.97
C SER A 212 -4.39 -34.88 -6.16
N LYS A 213 -4.28 -33.99 -7.14
CA LYS A 213 -5.11 -33.99 -8.36
C LYS A 213 -4.28 -34.08 -9.63
#